data_AF-A0A8T5GSW7-F1
#
_entry.id   AF-A0A8T5GSW7-F1
#
_cell.length_a   1.000
_cell.length_b   1.000
_cell.length_c   1.000
_cell.angle_alpha   90.00
_cell.angle_beta   90.00
_cell.angle_gamma   90.00
#
_symmetry.space_group_name_H-M   'P 1'
#
loop_
_entity.id
_entity.type
_entity.pdbx_description
1 polymer ?
#
loop_
_entity_poly.entity_id
_entity_poly.type
_entity_poly.pdbx_seq_one_letter_code
_entity_poly.pdbx_strand_id
1 'polypeptide(L)'
;ADAIEEMPQETALQSMRVEACEALLSGDLDSMDVVLCSDMGTDDESLVVTTVGQLEGQTGGRLNSLVFQSKTSEVEEKALLRWR
;
A
#
# COMPACT_ATOMS: atom_id res chain seq x y z
N ALA A 1 17.88 4.17 -0.70
CA ALA A 1 18.08 4.82 -2.00
C ALA A 1 18.85 3.89 -2.94
N ASP A 2 19.91 3.26 -2.44
CA ASP A 2 20.82 2.35 -3.16
C ASP A 2 20.10 1.27 -4.01
N ALA A 3 19.01 0.68 -3.49
CA ALA A 3 18.27 -0.37 -4.21
C ALA A 3 17.55 0.12 -5.49
N ILE A 4 17.16 1.41 -5.57
CA ILE A 4 16.52 1.98 -6.77
C ILE A 4 17.58 2.30 -7.82
N GLU A 5 18.73 2.81 -7.39
CA GLU A 5 19.85 3.15 -8.27
C GLU A 5 20.42 1.92 -8.99
N GLU A 6 20.32 0.74 -8.38
CA GLU A 6 20.71 -0.53 -8.99
C GLU A 6 19.67 -1.13 -9.95
N MET A 7 18.48 -0.54 -10.07
CA MET A 7 17.44 -1.05 -10.97
C MET A 7 17.84 -0.82 -12.44
N PRO A 8 17.65 -1.82 -13.34
CA PRO A 8 17.86 -1.63 -14.76
C PRO A 8 16.98 -0.51 -15.31
N GLN A 9 17.45 0.23 -16.31
CA GLN A 9 16.74 1.36 -16.95
C GLN A 9 16.92 1.38 -18.48
N GLU A 10 17.23 0.24 -19.08
CA GLU A 10 17.58 0.14 -20.51
C GLU A 10 16.34 0.25 -21.43
N THR A 11 15.15 0.05 -20.88
CA THR A 11 13.87 0.12 -21.59
C THR A 11 12.95 1.16 -20.97
N ALA A 12 12.03 1.71 -21.76
CA ALA A 12 11.05 2.67 -21.26
C ALA A 12 10.24 2.13 -20.07
N LEU A 13 9.85 0.85 -20.11
CA LEU A 13 9.14 0.21 -19.00
C LEU A 13 9.96 0.16 -17.71
N GLN A 14 11.28 -0.08 -17.84
CA GLN A 14 12.18 -0.10 -16.71
C GLN A 14 12.38 1.29 -16.10
N SER A 15 12.57 2.32 -16.92
CA SER A 15 12.62 3.72 -16.46
C SER A 15 11.33 4.12 -15.74
N MET A 16 10.16 3.77 -16.29
CA MET A 16 8.86 4.02 -15.64
C MET A 16 8.74 3.35 -14.26
N ARG A 17 9.32 2.16 -14.08
CA ARG A 17 9.31 1.47 -12.77
C ARG A 17 10.16 2.21 -11.74
N VAL A 18 11.32 2.72 -12.14
CA VAL A 18 12.19 3.51 -11.25
C VAL A 18 11.48 4.79 -10.82
N GLU A 19 10.94 5.54 -11.78
CA GLU A 19 10.17 6.76 -11.49
C GLU A 19 8.99 6.49 -10.53
N ALA A 20 8.27 5.38 -10.70
CA ALA A 20 7.18 5.01 -9.81
C ALA A 20 7.67 4.69 -8.38
N CYS A 21 8.81 4.00 -8.24
CA CYS A 21 9.41 3.71 -6.94
C CYS A 21 9.92 4.98 -6.25
N GLU A 22 10.58 5.88 -6.98
CA GLU A 22 11.03 7.17 -6.46
C GLU A 22 9.85 8.02 -6.00
N ALA A 23 8.80 8.11 -6.82
CA ALA A 23 7.59 8.83 -6.47
C ALA A 23 6.95 8.27 -5.19
N LEU A 24 6.83 6.93 -5.07
CA LEU A 24 6.30 6.27 -3.89
C LEU A 24 7.12 6.58 -2.62
N LEU A 25 8.45 6.62 -2.74
CA LEU A 25 9.38 6.82 -1.61
C LEU A 25 9.65 8.29 -1.28
N SER A 26 9.25 9.22 -2.17
CA SER A 26 9.41 10.66 -1.95
C SER A 26 8.39 11.25 -0.96
N GLY A 27 7.29 10.55 -0.71
CA GLY A 27 6.25 10.95 0.24
C GLY A 27 6.61 10.65 1.69
N ASP A 28 5.83 11.21 2.60
CA ASP A 28 5.92 10.88 4.02
C ASP A 28 5.37 9.46 4.26
N LEU A 29 6.16 8.60 4.90
CA LEU A 29 5.79 7.21 5.17
C LEU A 29 4.50 7.14 5.98
N ASP A 30 4.34 8.01 6.98
CA ASP A 30 3.18 8.01 7.87
C ASP A 30 1.88 8.34 7.14
N SER A 31 1.97 9.07 6.02
CA SER A 31 0.83 9.46 5.18
C SER A 31 0.44 8.39 4.15
N MET A 32 1.24 7.34 3.98
CA MET A 32 1.02 6.33 2.94
C MET A 32 -0.22 5.50 3.26
N ASP A 33 -1.19 5.49 2.33
CA ASP A 33 -2.39 4.67 2.45
C ASP A 33 -2.06 3.17 2.37
N VAL A 34 -2.62 2.40 3.29
CA VAL A 34 -2.47 0.95 3.40
C VAL A 34 -3.80 0.30 3.70
N VAL A 35 -3.92 -0.97 3.33
CA VAL A 35 -5.06 -1.81 3.74
C VAL A 35 -4.55 -2.89 4.67
N LEU A 36 -5.08 -2.88 5.89
CA LEU A 36 -4.92 -3.96 6.84
C LEU A 36 -6.01 -4.98 6.60
N CYS A 37 -5.61 -6.19 6.21
CA CYS A 37 -6.48 -7.34 6.07
C CYS A 37 -6.22 -8.31 7.22
N SER A 38 -7.23 -8.59 8.03
CA SER A 38 -7.11 -9.46 9.19
C SER A 38 -8.03 -10.67 9.05
N ASP A 39 -7.51 -11.86 9.33
CA ASP A 39 -8.27 -13.12 9.43
C ASP A 39 -9.17 -13.42 8.20
N MET A 40 -8.72 -13.01 7.01
CA MET A 40 -9.42 -13.21 5.73
C MET A 40 -9.82 -14.67 5.52
N GLY A 41 -11.07 -14.90 5.09
CA GLY A 41 -11.61 -16.25 4.88
C GLY A 41 -12.07 -16.96 6.16
N THR A 42 -12.23 -16.22 7.26
CA THR A 42 -12.83 -16.68 8.51
C THR A 42 -14.03 -15.80 8.89
N ASP A 43 -14.80 -16.22 9.89
CA ASP A 43 -15.92 -15.42 10.42
C ASP A 43 -15.46 -14.10 11.08
N ASP A 44 -14.17 -14.00 11.44
CA ASP A 44 -13.57 -12.81 12.06
C ASP A 44 -12.88 -11.89 11.03
N GLU A 45 -13.14 -12.08 9.74
CA GLU A 45 -12.47 -11.31 8.68
C GLU A 45 -12.75 -9.81 8.79
N SER A 46 -11.71 -8.99 8.65
CA SER A 46 -11.85 -7.53 8.63
C SER A 46 -10.88 -6.84 7.69
N LEU A 47 -11.36 -5.79 7.03
CA LEU A 47 -10.59 -4.92 6.16
C LEU A 47 -10.65 -3.50 6.71
N VAL A 48 -9.50 -2.87 6.89
CA VAL A 48 -9.38 -1.48 7.33
C VAL A 48 -8.50 -0.73 6.35
N VAL A 49 -9.02 0.38 5.81
CA VAL A 49 -8.23 1.33 5.02
C VAL A 49 -7.74 2.42 5.95
N THR A 50 -6.42 2.55 6.08
CA THR A 50 -5.80 3.52 6.97
C THR A 50 -4.48 4.02 6.39
N THR A 51 -3.73 4.79 7.16
CA THR A 51 -2.37 5.21 6.81
C THR A 51 -1.36 4.48 7.68
N VAL A 52 -0.09 4.39 7.26
CA VAL A 52 0.97 3.76 8.06
C VAL A 52 1.05 4.38 9.46
N GLY A 53 0.97 5.71 9.57
CA GLY A 53 1.03 6.41 10.86
C GLY A 53 -0.16 6.14 11.77
N GLN A 54 -1.27 5.61 11.24
CA GLN A 54 -2.47 5.26 12.01
C GLN A 54 -2.59 3.76 12.29
N LEU A 55 -1.65 2.93 11.83
CA LEU A 55 -1.66 1.48 12.05
C LEU A 55 -1.57 1.10 13.53
N GLU A 56 -0.83 1.86 14.34
CA GLU A 56 -0.69 1.60 15.79
C GLU A 56 -2.06 1.57 16.50
N GLY A 57 -3.03 2.33 16.01
CA GLY A 57 -4.38 2.38 16.57
C GLY A 57 -5.30 1.25 16.11
N GLN A 58 -4.86 0.38 15.19
CA GLN A 58 -5.70 -0.69 14.65
C GLN A 58 -5.56 -1.98 15.47
N THR A 59 -6.68 -2.59 15.83
CA THR A 59 -6.69 -3.85 16.60
C THR A 59 -6.02 -5.00 15.86
N GLY A 60 -6.23 -5.08 14.54
CA GLY A 60 -5.84 -6.23 13.71
C GLY A 60 -6.59 -7.52 14.10
N GLY A 61 -6.05 -8.66 13.67
CA GLY A 61 -6.53 -10.01 13.98
C GLY A 61 -5.38 -10.97 14.30
N ARG A 62 -5.66 -12.28 14.25
CA ARG A 62 -4.66 -13.33 14.54
C ARG A 62 -3.64 -13.47 13.41
N LEU A 63 -4.10 -13.36 12.18
CA LEU A 63 -3.30 -13.34 10.97
C LEU A 63 -3.57 -12.03 10.23
N ASN A 64 -2.51 -11.25 10.02
CA ASN A 64 -2.60 -9.95 9.36
C ASN A 64 -1.81 -9.96 8.05
N SER A 65 -2.35 -9.31 7.03
CA SER A 65 -1.67 -8.94 5.81
C SER A 65 -1.80 -7.43 5.61
N LEU A 66 -0.73 -6.79 5.15
CA LEU A 66 -0.68 -5.37 4.86
C LEU A 66 -0.47 -5.18 3.37
N VAL A 67 -1.37 -4.43 2.73
CA VAL A 67 -1.29 -4.10 1.32
C VAL A 67 -0.92 -2.64 1.17
N PHE A 68 0.29 -2.40 0.66
CA PHE A 68 0.76 -1.11 0.20
C PHE A 68 0.33 -0.93 -1.25
N GLN A 69 -0.55 0.03 -1.49
CA GLN A 69 -1.09 0.26 -2.82
C GLN A 69 -0.24 1.24 -3.59
N SER A 70 -0.14 1.02 -4.90
CA SER A 70 0.27 2.08 -5.82
C SER A 70 -0.93 3.01 -6.08
N LYS A 71 -0.81 3.90 -7.06
CA LYS A 71 -1.91 4.77 -7.45
C LYS A 71 -3.14 3.95 -7.85
N THR A 72 -4.23 4.14 -7.11
CA THR A 72 -5.53 3.51 -7.36
C THR A 72 -6.25 4.13 -8.56
N SER A 73 -7.01 3.32 -9.26
CA SER A 73 -8.02 3.77 -10.21
C SER A 73 -9.28 4.28 -9.49
N GLU A 74 -10.13 5.03 -10.20
CA GLU A 74 -11.39 5.52 -9.62
C GLU A 74 -12.30 4.41 -9.06
N VAL A 75 -12.23 3.21 -9.65
CA VAL A 75 -13.03 2.07 -9.21
C VAL A 75 -12.49 1.51 -7.89
N GLU A 76 -11.17 1.44 -7.75
CA GLU A 76 -10.50 0.99 -6.52
C GLU A 76 -10.71 2.00 -5.39
N GLU A 77 -10.59 3.30 -5.65
CA GLU A 77 -10.89 4.35 -4.66
C GLU A 77 -12.33 4.23 -4.12
N LYS A 78 -13.31 4.05 -5.03
CA LYS A 78 -14.71 3.86 -4.63
C LYS A 78 -14.93 2.57 -3.84
N ALA A 79 -14.16 1.52 -4.13
CA ALA A 79 -14.23 0.30 -3.36
C ALA A 79 -13.69 0.53 -1.95
N LEU A 80 -12.50 1.14 -1.82
CA LEU A 80 -11.83 1.39 -0.53
C LEU A 80 -12.66 2.23 0.43
N LEU A 81 -13.44 3.19 -0.07
CA LEU A 81 -14.35 3.99 0.75
C LEU A 81 -15.38 3.18 1.55
N ARG A 82 -15.62 1.91 1.23
CA ARG A 82 -16.52 1.02 1.98
C ARG A 82 -15.93 0.57 3.32
N TRP A 83 -14.62 0.67 3.48
CA TRP A 83 -13.84 0.16 4.61
C TRP A 83 -12.99 1.25 5.27
N ARG A 84 -13.38 2.52 5.07
CA ARG A 84 -12.78 3.71 5.68
C ARG A 84 -13.72 4.30 6.73
#